data_AF-A0A518HY98-F1
#
_entry.id   AF-A0A518HY98-F1
#
_cell.length_a   1.000
_cell.length_b   1.000
_cell.length_c   1.000
_cell.angle_alpha   90.00
_cell.angle_beta   90.00
_cell.angle_gamma   90.00
#
_symmetry.space_group_name_H-M   'P 1'
#
loop_
_entity.id
_entity.type
_entity.pdbx_description
1 polymer ?
#
loop_
_entity_poly.entity_id
_entity_poly.type
_entity_poly.pdbx_seq_one_letter_code
_entity_poly.pdbx_strand_id
1 'polypeptide(L)'
;MRPSLSFLLAFLLFPLATPDQVSAETWTDNTGQFKIEAEFVGVEGRSVVLRLADGSTKNVPIERLSDASRNRAKQLYEAAKSKPAAASPMVAEPATPNATSGSTTPSIARNRDDFAPAVPPVPPMPAFPDNGSLQQTVDFVIAQALAGHPEVVWYALPAEVRKEVDSDEVRAAMRPSIEMQVDAQKPIQDVANKVCEILIRKKQFILNTPMVKMAPPQVMQMVRPLYDPASGLIYELVHCAFDSKMMVDESVTTFVDHYGPRIGGHMRVLVQAAPPGMIEQFTSQIVVDQIDDASGTITVPKQDGGTTVVEMVAYGGRWMPKDFVATWKEKGGTMASGLAQEFENNQETLKASQQQMAQATGMIAGMANQFLQPMLDATTQQEFDAALTQAMMTAAMFQNQAGPGLAPGPAARNPAFGQ
;
A
#
# COMPACT_ATOMS: atom_id res chain seq x y z
N MET A 1 -27.00 -11.24 2.06
CA MET A 1 -25.89 -10.27 2.17
C MET A 1 -25.03 -10.49 0.94
N ARG A 2 -24.89 -9.47 0.09
CA ARG A 2 -24.30 -9.60 -1.25
C ARG A 2 -22.77 -9.59 -1.13
N PRO A 3 -22.04 -10.57 -1.70
CA PRO A 3 -20.57 -10.57 -1.64
C PRO A 3 -20.03 -9.55 -2.65
N SER A 4 -19.44 -8.48 -2.13
CA SER A 4 -18.84 -7.42 -2.93
C SER A 4 -17.50 -7.90 -3.53
N LEU A 5 -17.37 -7.79 -4.85
CA LEU A 5 -16.19 -8.17 -5.65
C LEU A 5 -14.97 -7.26 -5.42
N SER A 6 -14.88 -6.60 -4.26
CA SER A 6 -13.85 -5.60 -3.91
C SER A 6 -12.55 -6.18 -3.36
N PHE A 7 -12.38 -7.50 -3.29
CA PHE A 7 -11.34 -8.09 -2.44
C PHE A 7 -10.03 -8.51 -3.14
N LEU A 8 -9.95 -8.50 -4.47
CA LEU A 8 -8.73 -8.93 -5.20
C LEU A 8 -7.86 -7.79 -5.75
N LEU A 9 -8.32 -6.54 -5.69
CA LEU A 9 -7.54 -5.36 -6.12
C LEU A 9 -7.31 -4.31 -5.00
N ALA A 10 -7.71 -4.62 -3.76
CA ALA A 10 -7.59 -3.71 -2.61
C ALA A 10 -6.25 -3.83 -1.87
N PHE A 11 -5.32 -4.67 -2.33
CA PHE A 11 -4.03 -4.89 -1.67
C PHE A 11 -2.90 -3.94 -2.12
N LEU A 12 -3.15 -3.02 -3.05
CA LEU A 12 -2.11 -2.16 -3.67
C LEU A 12 -2.38 -0.65 -3.64
N LEU A 13 -3.28 -0.19 -2.77
CA LEU A 13 -3.45 1.23 -2.48
C LEU A 13 -3.34 1.45 -0.97
N PHE A 14 -2.10 1.55 -0.50
CA PHE A 14 -1.79 2.16 0.78
C PHE A 14 -2.11 3.67 0.65
N PRO A 15 -3.15 4.22 1.30
CA PRO A 15 -3.11 5.63 1.64
C PRO A 15 -1.93 5.82 2.60
N LEU A 16 -1.08 6.83 2.37
CA LEU A 16 -0.15 7.30 3.40
C LEU A 16 -0.97 7.62 4.65
N ALA A 17 -0.95 6.71 5.63
CA ALA A 17 -1.59 6.92 6.90
C ALA A 17 -0.87 8.08 7.59
N THR A 18 -1.63 9.14 7.87
CA THR A 18 -1.38 10.00 9.02
C THR A 18 -1.28 9.11 10.27
N PRO A 19 -0.37 9.37 11.21
CA PRO A 19 -0.20 8.53 12.38
C PRO A 19 -1.51 8.44 13.17
N ASP A 20 -2.03 7.21 13.31
CA ASP A 20 -3.20 6.91 14.15
C ASP A 20 -2.84 7.04 15.63
N GLN A 21 -3.81 7.50 16.42
CA GLN A 21 -3.66 7.62 17.87
C GLN A 21 -3.58 6.26 18.54
N VAL A 22 -2.45 5.98 19.17
CA VAL A 22 -2.20 4.80 20.00
C VAL A 22 -3.12 4.81 21.23
N SER A 23 -3.83 3.70 21.46
CA SER A 23 -4.66 3.48 22.66
C SER A 23 -3.74 3.19 23.86
N ALA A 24 -3.33 4.23 24.57
CA ALA A 24 -2.44 4.13 25.71
C ALA A 24 -3.23 3.97 27.02
N GLU A 25 -2.96 2.91 27.80
CA GLU A 25 -3.57 2.69 29.13
C GLU A 25 -2.75 3.44 30.19
N THR A 26 -3.41 4.05 31.19
CA THR A 26 -2.70 4.78 32.25
C THR A 26 -2.18 3.84 33.35
N TRP A 27 -0.85 3.71 33.44
CA TRP A 27 -0.15 3.01 34.50
C TRP A 27 0.16 3.97 35.64
N THR A 28 -0.17 3.56 36.86
CA THR A 28 0.00 4.39 38.05
C THR A 28 0.99 3.74 39.02
N ASP A 29 1.86 4.55 39.61
CA ASP A 29 2.81 4.11 40.62
C ASP A 29 2.14 3.88 42.00
N ASN A 30 2.89 3.33 42.95
CA ASN A 30 2.39 3.02 44.29
C ASN A 30 2.11 4.27 45.15
N THR A 31 2.61 5.44 44.76
CA THR A 31 2.32 6.72 45.42
C THR A 31 1.09 7.43 44.85
N GLY A 32 0.63 7.04 43.66
CA GLY A 32 -0.44 7.70 42.92
C GLY A 32 -0.03 9.02 42.25
N GLN A 33 1.21 9.48 42.46
CA GLN A 33 1.70 10.77 41.94
C GLN A 33 2.22 10.66 40.51
N PHE A 34 2.69 9.47 40.11
CA PHE A 34 3.20 9.27 38.76
C PHE A 34 2.25 8.40 37.95
N LYS A 35 1.73 8.99 36.88
CA LYS A 35 0.87 8.35 35.89
C LYS A 35 1.57 8.40 34.53
N ILE A 36 1.65 7.27 33.85
CA ILE A 36 2.21 7.17 32.51
C ILE A 36 1.22 6.47 31.60
N GLU A 37 0.95 7.04 30.43
CA GLU A 37 0.14 6.39 29.41
C GLU A 37 1.06 5.52 28.54
N ALA A 38 0.85 4.21 28.60
CA ALA A 38 1.73 3.25 27.95
C ALA A 38 1.01 1.93 27.66
N GLU A 39 1.52 1.20 26.68
CA GLU A 39 1.08 -0.16 26.35
C GLU A 39 1.91 -1.20 27.12
N PHE A 40 1.29 -2.26 27.62
CA PHE A 40 2.00 -3.39 28.22
C PHE A 40 2.69 -4.23 27.14
N VAL A 41 4.01 -4.39 27.25
CA VAL A 41 4.80 -5.20 26.31
C VAL A 41 5.11 -6.58 26.89
N GLY A 42 5.34 -6.68 28.19
CA GLY A 42 5.65 -7.95 28.85
C GLY A 42 6.21 -7.79 30.25
N VAL A 43 6.69 -8.89 30.84
CA VAL A 43 7.39 -8.90 32.13
C VAL A 43 8.79 -9.44 31.93
N GLU A 44 9.78 -8.65 32.33
CA GLU A 44 11.19 -9.04 32.33
C GLU A 44 11.69 -9.06 33.78
N GLY A 45 11.96 -10.26 34.31
CA GLY A 45 12.38 -10.44 35.70
C GLY A 45 11.34 -9.95 36.72
N ARG A 46 11.65 -8.84 37.42
CA ARG A 46 10.76 -8.19 38.42
C ARG A 46 10.15 -6.87 37.94
N SER A 47 10.22 -6.60 36.64
CA SER A 47 9.76 -5.34 36.05
C SER A 47 8.75 -5.60 34.93
N VAL A 48 7.81 -4.68 34.78
CA VAL A 48 6.91 -4.60 33.63
C VAL A 48 7.57 -3.74 32.56
N VAL A 49 7.58 -4.22 31.32
CA VAL A 49 8.03 -3.47 30.15
C VAL A 49 6.83 -2.74 29.57
N LEU A 50 6.90 -1.41 29.53
CA LEU A 50 5.82 -0.54 29.03
C LEU A 50 6.30 0.26 27.82
N ARG A 51 5.49 0.37 26.77
CA ARG A 51 5.79 1.17 25.57
C ARG A 51 5.02 2.47 25.59
N LEU A 52 5.73 3.59 25.55
CA LEU A 52 5.16 4.94 25.54
C LEU A 52 4.65 5.30 24.14
N ALA A 53 3.86 6.37 24.04
CA ALA A 53 3.32 6.87 22.77
C ALA A 53 4.40 7.33 21.77
N ASP A 54 5.61 7.63 22.24
CA ASP A 54 6.78 7.96 21.41
C ASP A 54 7.52 6.71 20.88
N GLY A 55 7.00 5.51 21.17
CA GLY A 55 7.55 4.22 20.76
C GLY A 55 8.69 3.71 21.64
N SER A 56 9.18 4.49 22.61
CA SER A 56 10.21 4.06 23.55
C SER A 56 9.67 3.06 24.57
N THR A 57 10.53 2.14 25.03
CA THR A 57 10.19 1.18 26.09
C THR A 57 10.79 1.60 27.43
N LYS A 58 10.01 1.41 28.49
CA LYS A 58 10.38 1.74 29.86
C LYS A 58 10.12 0.55 30.77
N ASN A 59 11.13 0.16 31.53
CA ASN A 59 11.03 -0.90 32.51
C ASN A 59 10.62 -0.31 33.86
N VAL A 60 9.45 -0.69 34.36
CA VAL A 60 8.93 -0.23 35.65
C VAL A 60 8.92 -1.40 36.63
N PRO A 61 9.64 -1.31 37.77
CA PRO A 61 9.62 -2.36 38.79
C PRO A 61 8.19 -2.62 39.29
N ILE A 62 7.78 -3.89 39.37
CA ILE A 62 6.41 -4.30 39.76
C ILE A 62 6.05 -3.77 41.16
N GLU A 63 7.03 -3.70 42.07
CA GLU A 63 6.88 -3.16 43.42
C GLU A 63 6.53 -1.66 43.45
N ARG A 64 6.90 -0.92 42.39
CA ARG A 64 6.62 0.52 42.24
C ARG A 64 5.29 0.80 41.57
N LEU A 65 4.58 -0.21 41.06
CA LEU A 65 3.24 -0.06 40.50
C LEU A 65 2.18 -0.03 41.61
N SER A 66 1.05 0.63 41.35
CA SER A 66 -0.16 0.51 42.18
C SER A 66 -0.72 -0.92 42.16
N ASP A 67 -1.56 -1.27 43.13
CA ASP A 67 -2.23 -2.59 43.17
C ASP A 67 -3.07 -2.86 41.92
N ALA A 68 -3.75 -1.83 41.40
CA ALA A 68 -4.53 -1.93 40.17
C ALA A 68 -3.64 -2.24 38.95
N SER A 69 -2.56 -1.49 38.77
CA SER A 69 -1.61 -1.71 37.66
C SER A 69 -0.86 -3.04 37.78
N ARG A 70 -0.55 -3.51 38.99
CA ARG A 70 0.02 -4.85 39.21
C ARG A 70 -0.94 -5.97 38.81
N ASN A 71 -2.20 -5.90 39.23
CA ASN A 71 -3.20 -6.90 38.89
C ASN A 71 -3.44 -6.95 37.38
N ARG A 72 -3.43 -5.79 36.73
CA ARG A 72 -3.52 -5.67 35.27
C ARG A 72 -2.32 -6.29 34.55
N ALA A 73 -1.09 -5.97 34.97
CA ALA A 73 0.12 -6.60 34.45
C ALA A 73 0.09 -8.13 34.61
N LYS A 74 -0.41 -8.63 35.73
CA LYS A 74 -0.57 -10.08 35.97
C LYS A 74 -1.55 -10.71 34.97
N GLN A 75 -2.72 -10.10 34.74
CA GLN A 75 -3.69 -10.60 33.76
C GLN A 75 -3.11 -10.66 32.35
N LEU A 76 -2.41 -9.59 31.94
CA LEU A 76 -1.79 -9.49 30.62
C LEU A 76 -0.63 -10.48 30.45
N TYR A 77 0.15 -10.71 31.51
CA TYR A 77 1.20 -11.71 31.53
C TYR A 77 0.67 -13.14 31.44
N GLU A 78 -0.37 -13.48 32.21
CA GLU A 78 -0.97 -14.83 32.16
C GLU A 78 -1.62 -15.10 30.80
N ALA A 79 -2.26 -14.09 30.18
CA ALA A 79 -2.78 -14.20 28.82
C ALA A 79 -1.67 -14.45 27.78
N ALA A 80 -0.50 -13.83 27.96
CA ALA A 80 0.67 -14.00 27.10
C ALA A 80 1.38 -15.36 27.30
N LYS A 81 1.25 -15.98 28.47
CA LYS A 81 1.93 -17.25 28.83
C LYS A 81 1.28 -18.50 28.23
N SER A 82 0.01 -18.42 27.83
CA SER A 82 -0.77 -19.53 27.25
C SER A 82 -0.41 -19.92 25.81
N LYS A 83 0.68 -19.38 25.23
CA LYS A 83 1.25 -19.84 23.95
C LYS A 83 2.77 -20.04 24.10
N PRO A 84 3.31 -21.28 23.96
CA PRO A 84 4.73 -21.53 24.16
C PRO A 84 5.57 -21.08 22.97
N ALA A 85 6.73 -20.48 23.29
CA ALA A 85 7.80 -20.09 22.37
C ALA A 85 8.91 -21.16 22.30
N ALA A 86 9.58 -21.26 21.14
CA ALA A 86 10.91 -21.87 20.96
C ALA A 86 11.57 -21.17 19.75
N ALA A 87 12.55 -20.27 19.96
CA ALA A 87 14.00 -20.51 20.09
C ALA A 87 14.71 -20.78 18.74
N SER A 88 15.41 -19.76 18.24
CA SER A 88 16.40 -19.80 17.13
C SER A 88 17.71 -20.50 17.57
N PRO A 89 18.68 -20.84 16.67
CA PRO A 89 19.67 -19.82 16.26
C PRO A 89 20.41 -19.99 14.89
N MET A 90 20.96 -18.85 14.44
CA MET A 90 22.31 -18.60 13.85
C MET A 90 22.66 -18.74 12.34
N VAL A 91 22.88 -17.56 11.73
CA VAL A 91 24.10 -17.00 11.08
C VAL A 91 24.74 -17.66 9.84
N ALA A 92 24.82 -16.89 8.74
CA ALA A 92 26.06 -16.60 7.99
C ALA A 92 25.93 -15.33 7.11
N GLU A 93 26.98 -14.50 7.15
CA GLU A 93 27.21 -13.21 6.45
C GLU A 93 28.16 -13.42 5.23
N PRO A 94 28.69 -12.39 4.52
CA PRO A 94 28.20 -11.90 3.22
C PRO A 94 29.23 -12.03 2.06
N ALA A 95 28.82 -11.67 0.83
CA ALA A 95 29.76 -11.31 -0.24
C ALA A 95 29.16 -10.27 -1.23
N THR A 96 29.70 -9.06 -1.20
CA THR A 96 29.84 -8.10 -2.33
C THR A 96 31.23 -8.32 -2.99
N PRO A 97 31.62 -7.76 -4.17
CA PRO A 97 31.17 -6.53 -4.87
C PRO A 97 31.01 -6.76 -6.42
N ASN A 98 30.81 -5.83 -7.36
CA ASN A 98 31.31 -4.48 -7.56
C ASN A 98 30.62 -3.80 -8.78
N ALA A 99 30.76 -2.47 -8.86
CA ALA A 99 30.22 -1.53 -9.85
C ALA A 99 30.77 -1.66 -11.30
N THR A 100 30.12 -0.99 -12.28
CA THR A 100 30.78 -0.04 -13.21
C THR A 100 29.74 0.84 -13.93
N SER A 101 30.02 2.15 -13.94
CA SER A 101 29.30 3.24 -14.60
C SER A 101 29.51 3.31 -16.12
N GLY A 102 28.54 3.87 -16.85
CA GLY A 102 28.69 4.26 -18.25
C GLY A 102 27.78 5.44 -18.57
N SER A 103 28.39 6.62 -18.66
CA SER A 103 27.79 7.91 -19.05
C SER A 103 27.78 8.07 -20.56
N THR A 104 26.67 8.53 -21.16
CA THR A 104 26.64 9.48 -22.30
C THR A 104 25.21 9.99 -22.55
N THR A 105 25.01 11.30 -22.45
CA THR A 105 23.93 12.12 -23.09
C THR A 105 24.55 12.68 -24.41
N PRO A 106 23.83 13.08 -25.50
CA PRO A 106 22.61 13.90 -25.46
C PRO A 106 21.56 13.76 -26.61
N SER A 107 20.29 14.10 -26.33
CA SER A 107 19.38 14.85 -27.23
C SER A 107 17.99 15.01 -26.58
N ILE A 108 17.57 16.25 -26.27
CA ILE A 108 16.26 16.54 -25.65
C ILE A 108 15.18 16.57 -26.74
N ALA A 109 14.70 15.39 -27.10
CA ALA A 109 13.27 15.20 -27.38
C ALA A 109 12.66 14.81 -26.03
N ARG A 110 11.71 15.61 -25.50
CA ARG A 110 11.03 15.28 -24.23
C ARG A 110 10.12 14.07 -24.45
N ASN A 111 10.75 12.89 -24.47
CA ASN A 111 10.11 11.60 -24.36
C ASN A 111 9.46 11.53 -22.98
N ARG A 112 8.27 10.93 -22.88
CA ARG A 112 7.54 10.76 -21.61
C ARG A 112 8.37 10.02 -20.54
N ASP A 113 9.43 9.32 -20.95
CA ASP A 113 10.33 8.55 -20.10
C ASP A 113 11.60 9.32 -19.65
N ASP A 114 11.79 10.58 -20.04
CA ASP A 114 13.04 11.34 -19.77
C ASP A 114 13.26 11.68 -18.27
N PHE A 115 12.29 11.36 -17.41
CA PHE A 115 12.44 11.49 -15.96
C PHE A 115 12.08 10.21 -15.20
N ALA A 116 11.91 9.07 -15.88
CA ALA A 116 11.62 7.81 -15.21
C ALA A 116 12.76 7.47 -14.22
N PRO A 117 12.44 7.15 -12.96
CA PRO A 117 13.44 6.80 -11.96
C PRO A 117 14.04 5.43 -12.28
N ALA A 118 15.28 5.20 -11.85
CA ALA A 118 15.89 3.88 -11.95
C ALA A 118 15.14 2.90 -11.03
N VAL A 119 14.69 1.79 -11.59
CA VAL A 119 14.03 0.71 -10.84
C VAL A 119 15.09 -0.14 -10.14
N PRO A 120 15.02 -0.30 -8.81
CA PRO A 120 15.91 -1.22 -8.10
C PRO A 120 15.71 -2.66 -8.61
N PRO A 121 16.80 -3.40 -8.86
CA PRO A 121 16.68 -4.75 -9.39
C PRO A 121 15.98 -5.66 -8.38
N VAL A 122 15.10 -6.53 -8.88
CA VAL A 122 14.47 -7.62 -8.13
C VAL A 122 14.91 -8.94 -8.78
N PRO A 123 15.38 -9.93 -8.01
CA PRO A 123 15.66 -11.26 -8.55
C PRO A 123 14.41 -11.87 -9.21
N PRO A 124 14.53 -12.85 -10.13
CA PRO A 124 13.34 -13.53 -10.65
C PRO A 124 12.55 -14.23 -9.54
N MET A 125 11.21 -14.09 -9.57
CA MET A 125 10.34 -14.78 -8.63
C MET A 125 10.39 -16.29 -8.88
N PRO A 126 10.55 -17.14 -7.85
CA PRO A 126 10.39 -18.58 -7.99
C PRO A 126 8.95 -18.93 -8.40
N ALA A 127 8.78 -20.11 -9.02
CA ALA A 127 7.46 -20.61 -9.37
C ALA A 127 6.59 -20.79 -8.11
N PHE A 128 5.31 -20.43 -8.21
CA PHE A 128 4.38 -20.57 -7.09
C PHE A 128 4.14 -22.05 -6.76
N PRO A 129 4.22 -22.47 -5.49
CA PRO A 129 4.07 -23.87 -5.11
C PRO A 129 2.65 -24.40 -5.32
N ASP A 130 2.52 -25.49 -6.09
CA ASP A 130 1.25 -26.19 -6.30
C ASP A 130 0.95 -27.16 -5.15
N ASN A 131 -0.33 -27.27 -4.78
CA ASN A 131 -0.83 -28.23 -3.77
C ASN A 131 -0.15 -28.11 -2.39
N GLY A 132 0.36 -26.93 -2.05
CA GLY A 132 0.86 -26.65 -0.71
C GLY A 132 -0.25 -26.53 0.32
N SER A 133 0.10 -26.69 1.59
CA SER A 133 -0.77 -26.32 2.72
C SER A 133 -1.15 -24.83 2.68
N LEU A 134 -2.20 -24.45 3.41
CA LEU A 134 -2.62 -23.06 3.49
C LEU A 134 -1.52 -22.19 4.09
N GLN A 135 -0.82 -22.69 5.11
CA GLN A 135 0.32 -22.01 5.73
C GLN A 135 1.45 -21.79 4.72
N GLN A 136 1.85 -22.82 3.97
CA GLN A 136 2.90 -22.69 2.95
C GLN A 136 2.55 -21.66 1.88
N THR A 137 1.26 -21.55 1.52
CA THR A 137 0.77 -20.56 0.56
C THR A 137 0.91 -19.14 1.11
N VAL A 138 0.47 -18.90 2.35
CA VAL A 138 0.59 -17.60 3.01
C VAL A 138 2.04 -17.20 3.22
N ASP A 139 2.89 -18.13 3.69
CA ASP A 139 4.31 -17.90 3.88
C ASP A 139 5.01 -17.55 2.55
N PHE A 140 4.65 -18.24 1.46
CA PHE A 140 5.20 -17.94 0.14
C PHE A 140 4.80 -16.55 -0.34
N VAL A 141 3.52 -16.18 -0.22
CA VAL A 141 3.02 -14.84 -0.60
C VAL A 141 3.73 -13.75 0.20
N ILE A 142 3.83 -13.90 1.53
CA ILE A 142 4.53 -12.93 2.39
C ILE A 142 6.01 -12.83 1.99
N ALA A 143 6.69 -13.97 1.84
CA ALA A 143 8.11 -14.00 1.49
C ALA A 143 8.38 -13.31 0.14
N GLN A 144 7.57 -13.59 -0.88
CA GLN A 144 7.74 -12.98 -2.21
C GLN A 144 7.37 -11.49 -2.20
N ALA A 145 6.29 -11.09 -1.54
CA ALA A 145 5.94 -9.67 -1.42
C ALA A 145 7.07 -8.86 -0.76
N LEU A 146 7.66 -9.38 0.33
CA LEU A 146 8.82 -8.76 1.00
C LEU A 146 10.11 -8.83 0.15
N ALA A 147 10.23 -9.81 -0.73
CA ALA A 147 11.32 -9.92 -1.70
C ALA A 147 11.16 -8.99 -2.91
N GLY A 148 10.08 -8.20 -2.98
CA GLY A 148 9.83 -7.24 -4.07
C GLY A 148 8.95 -7.80 -5.19
N HIS A 149 8.11 -8.80 -4.89
CA HIS A 149 7.20 -9.43 -5.85
C HIS A 149 5.72 -9.28 -5.44
N PRO A 150 5.14 -8.07 -5.48
CA PRO A 150 3.70 -7.91 -5.21
C PRO A 150 2.81 -8.66 -6.22
N GLU A 151 3.32 -8.96 -7.42
CA GLU A 151 2.66 -9.81 -8.42
C GLU A 151 2.40 -11.24 -7.94
N VAL A 152 3.04 -11.70 -6.86
CA VAL A 152 2.80 -13.04 -6.29
C VAL A 152 1.33 -13.32 -6.02
N VAL A 153 0.55 -12.28 -5.68
CA VAL A 153 -0.91 -12.40 -5.44
C VAL A 153 -1.65 -12.81 -6.71
N TRP A 154 -1.22 -12.33 -7.88
CA TRP A 154 -1.76 -12.77 -9.17
C TRP A 154 -1.46 -14.24 -9.41
N TYR A 155 -0.22 -14.67 -9.16
CA TYR A 155 0.21 -16.06 -9.35
C TYR A 155 -0.31 -17.04 -8.29
N ALA A 156 -0.85 -16.52 -7.18
CA ALA A 156 -1.63 -17.31 -6.22
C ALA A 156 -2.96 -17.81 -6.82
N LEU A 157 -3.45 -17.19 -7.90
CA LEU A 157 -4.63 -17.66 -8.61
C LEU A 157 -4.32 -18.93 -9.42
N PRO A 158 -5.28 -19.88 -9.50
CA PRO A 158 -5.18 -21.02 -10.40
C PRO A 158 -4.92 -20.59 -11.85
N ALA A 159 -4.20 -21.42 -12.60
CA ALA A 159 -3.85 -21.12 -13.99
C ALA A 159 -5.10 -20.96 -14.88
N GLU A 160 -6.15 -21.75 -14.62
CA GLU A 160 -7.43 -21.66 -15.32
C GLU A 160 -8.15 -20.33 -15.07
N VAL A 161 -8.06 -19.79 -13.85
CA VAL A 161 -8.66 -18.49 -13.51
C VAL A 161 -7.92 -17.38 -14.24
N ARG A 162 -6.57 -17.37 -14.19
CA ARG A 162 -5.76 -16.37 -14.90
C ARG A 162 -6.00 -16.41 -16.40
N LYS A 163 -6.07 -17.62 -16.99
CA LYS A 163 -6.33 -17.81 -18.42
C LYS A 163 -7.69 -17.23 -18.84
N GLU A 164 -8.73 -17.42 -18.02
CA GLU A 164 -10.05 -16.81 -18.28
C GLU A 164 -10.00 -15.29 -18.17
N VAL A 165 -9.32 -14.74 -17.16
CA VAL A 165 -9.18 -13.27 -17.00
C VAL A 165 -8.45 -12.65 -18.19
N ASP A 166 -7.42 -13.32 -18.70
CA ASP A 166 -6.65 -12.87 -19.87
C ASP A 166 -7.31 -13.21 -21.22
N SER A 167 -8.50 -13.83 -21.21
CA SER A 167 -9.20 -14.22 -22.44
C SER A 167 -9.60 -13.02 -23.29
N ASP A 168 -9.67 -13.22 -24.60
CA ASP A 168 -10.12 -12.19 -25.56
C ASP A 168 -11.54 -11.74 -25.22
N GLU A 169 -12.39 -12.67 -24.77
CA GLU A 169 -13.76 -12.41 -24.36
C GLU A 169 -13.84 -11.47 -23.16
N VAL A 170 -13.07 -11.72 -22.10
CA VAL A 170 -13.02 -10.84 -20.92
C VAL A 170 -12.42 -9.48 -21.28
N ARG A 171 -11.34 -9.44 -22.06
CA ARG A 171 -10.75 -8.18 -22.53
C ARG A 171 -11.73 -7.36 -23.38
N ALA A 172 -12.48 -8.00 -24.27
CA ALA A 172 -13.51 -7.34 -25.06
C ALA A 172 -14.65 -6.79 -24.19
N ALA A 173 -15.07 -7.53 -23.16
CA ALA A 173 -16.11 -7.09 -22.22
C ALA A 173 -15.65 -5.91 -21.34
N MET A 174 -14.37 -5.85 -20.95
CA MET A 174 -13.82 -4.76 -20.14
C MET A 174 -13.48 -3.49 -20.94
N ARG A 175 -13.13 -3.64 -22.23
CA ARG A 175 -12.60 -2.54 -23.06
C ARG A 175 -13.46 -1.26 -23.04
N PRO A 176 -14.79 -1.31 -23.21
CA PRO A 176 -15.60 -0.10 -23.24
C PRO A 176 -15.55 0.70 -21.94
N SER A 177 -15.52 0.04 -20.78
CA SER A 177 -15.46 0.72 -19.47
C SER A 177 -14.06 1.31 -19.22
N ILE A 178 -13.01 0.60 -19.61
CA ILE A 178 -11.61 1.05 -19.47
C ILE A 178 -11.32 2.22 -20.40
N GLU A 179 -11.68 2.16 -21.68
CA GLU A 179 -11.42 3.26 -22.63
C GLU A 179 -12.16 4.54 -22.20
N MET A 180 -13.40 4.39 -21.75
CA MET A 180 -14.18 5.49 -21.18
C MET A 180 -13.52 6.09 -19.93
N GLN A 181 -12.93 5.26 -19.07
CA GLN A 181 -12.22 5.73 -17.87
C GLN A 181 -10.92 6.46 -18.21
N VAL A 182 -10.11 5.91 -19.13
CA VAL A 182 -8.82 6.47 -19.54
C VAL A 182 -8.99 7.90 -20.06
N ASP A 183 -9.98 8.14 -20.93
CA ASP A 183 -10.25 9.47 -21.48
C ASP A 183 -10.65 10.48 -20.40
N ALA A 184 -11.50 10.08 -19.45
CA ALA A 184 -11.97 10.95 -18.37
C ALA A 184 -10.87 11.29 -17.35
N GLN A 185 -9.88 10.41 -17.20
CA GLN A 185 -8.77 10.57 -16.26
C GLN A 185 -7.57 11.30 -16.86
N LYS A 186 -7.54 11.55 -18.18
CA LYS A 186 -6.40 12.19 -18.84
C LYS A 186 -5.94 13.50 -18.17
N PRO A 187 -6.83 14.44 -17.78
CA PRO A 187 -6.40 15.68 -17.13
C PRO A 187 -5.72 15.44 -15.77
N ILE A 188 -6.22 14.49 -14.97
CA ILE A 188 -5.64 14.21 -13.65
C ILE A 188 -4.35 13.38 -13.76
N GLN A 189 -4.25 12.52 -14.77
CA GLN A 189 -3.00 11.82 -15.09
C GLN A 189 -1.88 12.82 -15.42
N ASP A 190 -2.17 13.85 -16.22
CA ASP A 190 -1.16 14.85 -16.59
C ASP A 190 -0.69 15.65 -15.37
N VAL A 191 -1.58 15.94 -14.41
CA VAL A 191 -1.23 16.54 -13.13
C VAL A 191 -0.36 15.60 -12.29
N ALA A 192 -0.73 14.32 -12.19
CA ALA A 192 0.03 13.33 -11.44
C ALA A 192 1.45 13.17 -12.02
N ASN A 193 1.59 13.16 -13.35
CA ASN A 193 2.88 13.13 -14.03
C ASN A 193 3.74 14.34 -13.69
N LYS A 194 3.16 15.55 -13.64
CA LYS A 194 3.89 16.75 -13.21
C LYS A 194 4.35 16.66 -11.76
N VAL A 195 3.52 16.12 -10.86
CA VAL A 195 3.92 15.87 -9.47
C VAL A 195 5.12 14.92 -9.42
N CYS A 196 5.07 13.81 -10.14
CA CYS A 196 6.20 12.87 -10.24
C CYS A 196 7.45 13.56 -10.82
N GLU A 197 7.31 14.37 -11.86
CA GLU A 197 8.43 15.11 -12.45
C GLU A 197 9.04 16.11 -11.47
N ILE A 198 8.22 16.83 -10.68
CA ILE A 198 8.71 17.72 -9.62
C ILE A 198 9.48 16.91 -8.57
N LEU A 199 8.89 15.82 -8.07
CA LEU A 199 9.53 14.97 -7.06
C LEU A 199 10.91 14.48 -7.52
N ILE A 200 11.02 14.06 -8.79
CA ILE A 200 12.24 13.48 -9.34
C ILE A 200 13.25 14.57 -9.76
N ARG A 201 12.85 15.50 -10.62
CA ARG A 201 13.78 16.52 -11.18
C ARG A 201 14.12 17.63 -10.20
N LYS A 202 13.18 18.00 -9.30
CA LYS A 202 13.36 19.11 -8.34
C LYS A 202 13.73 18.64 -6.95
N LYS A 203 14.20 17.39 -6.80
CA LYS A 203 14.71 16.83 -5.53
C LYS A 203 15.58 17.80 -4.73
N GLN A 204 16.57 18.41 -5.38
CA GLN A 204 17.47 19.33 -4.68
C GLN A 204 16.76 20.57 -4.14
N PHE A 205 15.76 21.10 -4.85
CA PHE A 205 14.99 22.23 -4.34
C PHE A 205 14.09 21.80 -3.19
N ILE A 206 13.41 20.66 -3.31
CA ILE A 206 12.54 20.09 -2.28
C ILE A 206 13.31 19.86 -0.98
N LEU A 207 14.47 19.19 -1.05
CA LEU A 207 15.31 18.90 0.11
C LEU A 207 15.94 20.15 0.75
N ASN A 208 15.94 21.28 0.05
CA ASN A 208 16.49 22.55 0.52
C ASN A 208 15.41 23.57 0.91
N THR A 209 14.13 23.21 0.87
CA THR A 209 13.04 24.07 1.33
C THR A 209 13.22 24.45 2.81
N PRO A 210 12.77 25.65 3.24
CA PRO A 210 12.83 26.07 4.63
C PRO A 210 12.17 25.05 5.59
N MET A 211 11.04 24.48 5.19
CA MET A 211 10.30 23.50 5.98
C MET A 211 11.13 22.24 6.25
N VAL A 212 11.80 21.70 5.23
CA VAL A 212 12.65 20.51 5.37
C VAL A 212 13.91 20.82 6.19
N LYS A 213 14.47 22.03 6.06
CA LYS A 213 15.62 22.47 6.86
C LYS A 213 15.31 22.62 8.35
N MET A 214 14.05 22.87 8.70
CA MET A 214 13.60 22.92 10.10
C MET A 214 13.39 21.53 10.71
N ALA A 215 13.44 20.46 9.92
CA ALA A 215 13.30 19.10 10.44
C ALA A 215 14.52 18.72 11.31
N PRO A 216 14.31 17.93 12.39
CA PRO A 216 15.41 17.44 13.21
C PRO A 216 16.47 16.69 12.38
N PRO A 217 17.77 16.77 12.71
CA PRO A 217 18.83 16.10 11.97
C PRO A 217 18.60 14.59 11.78
N GLN A 218 18.01 13.93 12.78
CA GLN A 218 17.65 12.51 12.74
C GLN A 218 16.64 12.21 11.62
N VAL A 219 15.65 13.07 11.42
CA VAL A 219 14.66 12.95 10.34
C VAL A 219 15.34 13.10 8.99
N MET A 220 16.26 14.07 8.83
CA MET A 220 16.98 14.28 7.57
C MET A 220 17.93 13.14 7.20
N GLN A 221 18.53 12.48 8.19
CA GLN A 221 19.35 11.29 7.98
C GLN A 221 18.52 10.11 7.45
N MET A 222 17.26 10.01 7.87
CA MET A 222 16.32 8.99 7.37
C MET A 222 15.75 9.34 5.99
N VAL A 223 15.36 10.59 5.76
CA VAL A 223 14.66 11.00 4.52
C VAL A 223 15.59 10.97 3.30
N ARG A 224 16.81 11.48 3.42
CA ARG A 224 17.73 11.61 2.26
C ARG A 224 18.00 10.29 1.51
N PRO A 225 18.35 9.17 2.16
CA PRO A 225 18.58 7.91 1.45
C PRO A 225 17.29 7.29 0.90
N LEU A 226 16.14 7.59 1.50
CA LEU A 226 14.85 7.02 1.10
C LEU A 226 14.11 7.86 0.05
N TYR A 227 14.56 9.08 -0.23
CA TYR A 227 13.89 9.99 -1.13
C TYR A 227 13.73 9.41 -2.55
N ASP A 228 14.81 8.85 -3.13
CA ASP A 228 14.76 8.33 -4.50
C ASP A 228 13.90 7.06 -4.60
N PRO A 229 14.06 6.05 -3.71
CA PRO A 229 13.14 4.92 -3.68
C PRO A 229 11.67 5.31 -3.47
N ALA A 230 11.39 6.28 -2.58
CA ALA A 230 10.03 6.75 -2.34
C ALA A 230 9.44 7.49 -3.55
N SER A 231 10.21 8.37 -4.18
CA SER A 231 9.78 9.07 -5.39
C SER A 231 9.56 8.10 -6.56
N GLY A 232 10.42 7.07 -6.66
CA GLY A 232 10.27 6.00 -7.62
C GLY A 232 9.03 5.15 -7.38
N LEU A 233 8.75 4.77 -6.13
CA LEU A 233 7.52 4.08 -5.78
C LEU A 233 6.28 4.89 -6.18
N ILE A 234 6.26 6.19 -5.88
CA ILE A 234 5.15 7.09 -6.27
C ILE A 234 5.00 7.11 -7.79
N TYR A 235 6.11 7.23 -8.54
CA TYR A 235 6.09 7.20 -9.99
C TYR A 235 5.46 5.91 -10.54
N GLU A 236 5.91 4.75 -10.07
CA GLU A 236 5.41 3.44 -10.54
C GLU A 236 3.94 3.23 -10.15
N LEU A 237 3.52 3.62 -8.95
CA LEU A 237 2.13 3.54 -8.52
C LEU A 237 1.21 4.45 -9.35
N VAL A 238 1.66 5.67 -9.66
CA VAL A 238 0.90 6.60 -10.52
C VAL A 238 0.75 6.00 -11.93
N HIS A 239 1.81 5.46 -12.52
CA HIS A 239 1.73 4.88 -13.86
C HIS A 239 0.87 3.61 -13.88
N CYS A 240 1.03 2.73 -12.89
CA CYS A 240 0.17 1.57 -12.69
C CYS A 240 -1.32 1.95 -12.60
N ALA A 241 -1.65 2.98 -11.81
CA ALA A 241 -3.04 3.40 -11.60
C ALA A 241 -3.70 3.97 -12.87
N PHE A 242 -2.93 4.58 -13.79
CA PHE A 242 -3.45 5.22 -14.99
C PHE A 242 -3.24 4.42 -16.28
N ASP A 243 -2.53 3.30 -16.25
CA ASP A 243 -2.25 2.46 -17.42
C ASP A 243 -3.16 1.23 -17.52
N SER A 244 -4.42 1.40 -17.13
CA SER A 244 -5.43 0.33 -17.19
C SER A 244 -5.68 -0.16 -18.62
N LYS A 245 -5.32 0.64 -19.63
CA LYS A 245 -5.40 0.28 -21.06
C LYS A 245 -4.53 -0.93 -21.40
N MET A 246 -3.39 -1.12 -20.74
CA MET A 246 -2.53 -2.28 -20.93
C MET A 246 -3.26 -3.61 -20.64
N MET A 247 -4.21 -3.62 -19.69
CA MET A 247 -4.98 -4.83 -19.36
C MET A 247 -5.85 -5.32 -20.53
N VAL A 248 -6.37 -4.39 -21.35
CA VAL A 248 -7.24 -4.74 -22.48
C VAL A 248 -6.49 -4.82 -23.80
N ASP A 249 -5.45 -4.02 -23.99
CA ASP A 249 -4.62 -4.06 -25.20
C ASP A 249 -3.70 -5.29 -25.20
N GLU A 250 -3.19 -5.68 -24.04
CA GLU A 250 -2.30 -6.83 -23.87
C GLU A 250 -2.94 -7.92 -23.02
N SER A 251 -2.80 -7.88 -21.69
CA SER A 251 -3.45 -8.79 -20.76
C SER A 251 -3.31 -8.29 -19.32
N VAL A 252 -4.09 -8.85 -18.39
CA VAL A 252 -3.91 -8.56 -16.96
C VAL A 252 -2.59 -9.13 -16.47
N THR A 253 -2.19 -10.31 -16.94
CA THR A 253 -0.86 -10.86 -16.64
C THR A 253 0.26 -9.91 -17.06
N THR A 254 0.25 -9.39 -18.29
CA THR A 254 1.31 -8.47 -18.73
C THR A 254 1.32 -7.19 -17.90
N PHE A 255 0.15 -6.64 -17.57
CA PHE A 255 0.05 -5.46 -16.71
C PHE A 255 0.68 -5.71 -15.33
N VAL A 256 0.35 -6.85 -14.70
CA VAL A 256 0.89 -7.22 -13.39
C VAL A 256 2.40 -7.50 -13.46
N ASP A 257 2.87 -8.23 -14.49
CA ASP A 257 4.29 -8.54 -14.68
C ASP A 257 5.12 -7.30 -15.02
N HIS A 258 4.51 -6.28 -15.61
CA HIS A 258 5.15 -5.00 -15.89
C HIS A 258 5.32 -4.18 -14.61
N TYR A 259 4.22 -3.92 -13.88
CA TYR A 259 4.25 -3.01 -12.73
C TYR A 259 4.69 -3.68 -11.42
N GLY A 260 4.44 -4.98 -11.24
CA GLY A 260 4.69 -5.71 -10.01
C GLY A 260 6.16 -5.62 -9.55
N PRO A 261 7.12 -6.13 -10.34
CA PRO A 261 8.54 -6.05 -9.99
C PRO A 261 9.07 -4.61 -9.88
N ARG A 262 8.48 -3.65 -10.60
CA ARG A 262 8.90 -2.24 -10.57
C ARG A 262 8.50 -1.56 -9.26
N ILE A 263 7.24 -1.71 -8.87
CA ILE A 263 6.71 -1.30 -7.56
C ILE A 263 7.48 -2.02 -6.46
N GLY A 264 7.64 -3.33 -6.59
CA GLY A 264 8.30 -4.20 -5.62
C GLY A 264 9.78 -3.86 -5.42
N GLY A 265 10.50 -3.46 -6.49
CA GLY A 265 11.87 -2.99 -6.41
C GLY A 265 12.03 -1.79 -5.49
N HIS A 266 11.18 -0.78 -5.62
CA HIS A 266 11.18 0.37 -4.72
C HIS A 266 10.70 0.02 -3.31
N MET A 267 9.60 -0.72 -3.20
CA MET A 267 9.02 -1.14 -1.92
C MET A 267 10.01 -1.93 -1.07
N ARG A 268 10.77 -2.85 -1.68
CA ARG A 268 11.77 -3.66 -1.00
C ARG A 268 12.86 -2.80 -0.33
N VAL A 269 13.33 -1.75 -1.00
CA VAL A 269 14.32 -0.83 -0.43
C VAL A 269 13.74 -0.08 0.76
N LEU A 270 12.50 0.38 0.67
CA LEU A 270 11.81 1.08 1.76
C LEU A 270 11.57 0.15 2.97
N VAL A 271 11.15 -1.09 2.72
CA VAL A 271 10.93 -2.11 3.74
C VAL A 271 12.23 -2.47 4.46
N GLN A 272 13.35 -2.59 3.74
CA GLN A 272 14.66 -2.86 4.35
C GLN A 272 15.17 -1.72 5.24
N ALA A 273 14.65 -0.51 5.05
CA ALA A 273 14.96 0.64 5.90
C ALA A 273 13.99 0.83 7.07
N ALA A 274 12.93 0.02 7.15
CA ALA A 274 12.00 0.07 8.27
C ALA A 274 12.66 -0.40 9.57
N PRO A 275 12.21 0.10 10.75
CA PRO A 275 12.71 -0.36 12.04
C PRO A 275 12.60 -1.89 12.20
N PRO A 276 13.60 -2.54 12.85
CA PRO A 276 13.54 -3.97 13.14
C PRO A 276 12.25 -4.36 13.87
N GLY A 277 11.68 -5.50 13.51
CA GLY A 277 10.45 -6.02 14.12
C GLY A 277 9.15 -5.40 13.62
N MET A 278 9.16 -4.28 12.88
CA MET A 278 7.93 -3.69 12.34
C MET A 278 7.21 -4.65 11.37
N ILE A 279 7.97 -5.26 10.46
CA ILE A 279 7.43 -6.22 9.49
C ILE A 279 6.97 -7.50 10.20
N GLU A 280 7.76 -8.00 11.14
CA GLU A 280 7.43 -9.20 11.93
C GLU A 280 6.17 -8.98 12.77
N GLN A 281 5.99 -7.79 13.35
CA GLN A 281 4.79 -7.44 14.09
C GLN A 281 3.55 -7.46 13.19
N PHE A 282 3.67 -7.01 11.95
CA PHE A 282 2.55 -7.07 11.00
C PHE A 282 2.26 -8.50 10.55
N THR A 283 3.28 -9.25 10.12
CA THR A 283 3.10 -10.61 9.60
C THR A 283 2.67 -11.61 10.68
N SER A 284 3.10 -11.42 11.94
CA SER A 284 2.69 -12.27 13.08
C SER A 284 1.22 -12.10 13.49
N GLN A 285 0.56 -11.03 13.05
CA GLN A 285 -0.89 -10.86 13.25
C GLN A 285 -1.72 -11.66 12.24
N ILE A 286 -1.10 -12.19 11.18
CA ILE A 286 -1.75 -13.06 10.23
C ILE A 286 -1.81 -14.47 10.84
N VAL A 287 -3.01 -14.92 11.18
CA VAL A 287 -3.23 -16.25 11.75
C VAL A 287 -3.82 -17.15 10.68
N VAL A 288 -3.15 -18.26 10.41
CA VAL A 288 -3.65 -19.30 9.52
C VAL A 288 -4.14 -20.46 10.37
N ASP A 289 -5.38 -20.86 10.14
CA ASP A 289 -5.99 -22.02 10.78
C ASP A 289 -6.48 -22.98 9.70
N GLN A 290 -5.67 -24.00 9.40
CA GLN A 290 -6.04 -25.02 8.42
C GLN A 290 -6.89 -26.10 9.10
N ILE A 291 -8.11 -26.29 8.61
CA ILE A 291 -9.08 -27.24 9.20
C ILE A 291 -8.81 -28.65 8.66
N ASP A 292 -8.61 -28.77 7.35
CA ASP A 292 -8.27 -30.01 6.66
C ASP A 292 -7.49 -29.73 5.34
N ASP A 293 -7.29 -30.74 4.50
CA ASP A 293 -6.56 -30.60 3.22
C ASP A 293 -7.30 -29.75 2.17
N ALA A 294 -8.56 -29.40 2.39
CA ALA A 294 -9.40 -28.69 1.43
C ALA A 294 -9.99 -27.37 1.97
N SER A 295 -9.90 -27.11 3.27
CA SER A 295 -10.50 -25.96 3.94
C SER A 295 -9.65 -25.40 5.08
N GLY A 296 -9.77 -24.09 5.29
CA GLY A 296 -9.10 -23.38 6.38
C GLY A 296 -9.55 -21.93 6.45
N THR A 297 -8.94 -21.17 7.34
CA THR A 297 -9.19 -19.73 7.47
C THR A 297 -7.90 -18.94 7.55
N ILE A 298 -7.92 -17.72 7.03
CA ILE A 298 -6.88 -16.73 7.25
C ILE A 298 -7.51 -15.58 8.04
N THR A 299 -6.94 -15.25 9.18
CA THR A 299 -7.31 -14.09 9.98
C THR A 299 -6.28 -13.00 9.77
N VAL A 300 -6.73 -11.83 9.32
CA VAL A 300 -5.88 -10.64 9.13
C VAL A 300 -6.36 -9.49 10.03
N PRO A 301 -5.46 -8.67 10.58
CA PRO A 301 -5.85 -7.50 11.35
C PRO A 301 -6.50 -6.44 10.45
N LYS A 302 -7.48 -5.71 10.98
CA LYS A 302 -8.05 -4.53 10.33
C LYS A 302 -7.34 -3.26 10.80
N GLN A 303 -7.37 -2.22 9.96
CA GLN A 303 -6.79 -0.91 10.30
C GLN A 303 -7.54 -0.19 11.43
N ASP A 304 -8.86 -0.37 11.54
CA ASP A 304 -9.72 0.24 12.57
C ASP A 304 -9.76 -0.54 13.90
N GLY A 305 -8.92 -1.57 14.03
CA GLY A 305 -8.93 -2.51 15.13
C GLY A 305 -9.84 -3.72 14.87
N GLY A 306 -9.48 -4.85 15.45
CA GLY A 306 -10.15 -6.14 15.23
C GLY A 306 -9.58 -6.91 14.05
N THR A 307 -10.28 -7.96 13.64
CA THR A 307 -9.79 -8.92 12.64
C THR A 307 -10.83 -9.21 11.56
N THR A 308 -10.35 -9.54 10.37
CA THR A 308 -11.15 -10.14 9.29
C THR A 308 -10.77 -11.59 9.17
N VAL A 309 -11.75 -12.48 9.21
CA VAL A 309 -11.56 -13.91 8.95
C VAL A 309 -12.02 -14.18 7.51
N VAL A 310 -11.14 -14.76 6.71
CA VAL A 310 -11.41 -15.17 5.34
C VAL A 310 -11.44 -16.70 5.32
N GLU A 311 -12.59 -17.27 4.96
CA GLU A 311 -12.69 -18.71 4.71
C GLU A 311 -12.00 -19.06 3.38
N MET A 312 -11.11 -20.03 3.41
CA MET A 312 -10.29 -20.48 2.29
C MET A 312 -10.64 -21.92 1.92
N VAL A 313 -10.60 -22.23 0.64
CA VAL A 313 -10.77 -23.58 0.10
C VAL A 313 -9.70 -23.90 -0.94
N ALA A 314 -9.29 -25.16 -1.02
CA ALA A 314 -8.41 -25.63 -2.07
C ALA A 314 -9.17 -25.74 -3.41
N TYR A 315 -8.65 -25.11 -4.46
CA TYR A 315 -9.21 -25.11 -5.80
C TYR A 315 -8.09 -24.94 -6.84
N GLY A 316 -8.05 -25.80 -7.87
CA GLY A 316 -7.04 -25.70 -8.94
C GLY A 316 -5.59 -25.81 -8.46
N GLY A 317 -5.34 -26.54 -7.38
CA GLY A 317 -4.01 -26.65 -6.75
C GLY A 317 -3.56 -25.40 -5.99
N ARG A 318 -4.46 -24.43 -5.77
CA ARG A 318 -4.25 -23.18 -5.02
C ARG A 318 -5.27 -23.03 -3.88
N TRP A 319 -5.01 -22.12 -2.96
CA TRP A 319 -5.97 -21.71 -1.93
C TRP A 319 -6.69 -20.44 -2.33
N MET A 320 -8.02 -20.49 -2.33
CA MET A 320 -8.88 -19.40 -2.80
C MET A 320 -9.95 -19.07 -1.75
N PRO A 321 -10.43 -17.81 -1.66
CA PRO A 321 -11.58 -17.48 -0.83
C PRO A 321 -12.79 -18.33 -1.22
N LYS A 322 -13.46 -18.91 -0.22
CA LYS A 322 -14.61 -19.81 -0.39
C LYS A 322 -15.73 -19.18 -1.22
N ASP A 323 -16.07 -17.93 -0.92
CA ASP A 323 -17.13 -17.17 -1.62
C ASP A 323 -16.77 -16.92 -3.09
N PHE A 324 -15.48 -16.69 -3.38
CA PHE A 324 -15.00 -16.55 -4.75
C PHE A 324 -15.21 -17.86 -5.52
N VAL A 325 -14.77 -19.00 -4.98
CA VAL A 325 -14.90 -20.31 -5.65
C VAL A 325 -16.37 -20.70 -5.83
N ALA A 326 -17.23 -20.39 -4.87
CA ALA A 326 -18.67 -20.63 -4.98
C ALA A 326 -19.27 -19.84 -6.15
N THR A 327 -19.00 -18.53 -6.20
CA THR A 327 -19.48 -17.64 -7.28
C THR A 327 -18.90 -18.04 -8.64
N TRP A 328 -17.62 -18.39 -8.68
CA TRP A 328 -16.93 -18.83 -9.89
C TRP A 328 -17.60 -20.07 -10.49
N LYS A 329 -17.92 -21.07 -9.66
CA LYS A 329 -18.63 -22.28 -10.08
C LYS A 329 -20.07 -22.00 -10.51
N GLU A 330 -20.79 -21.14 -9.78
CA GLU A 330 -22.15 -20.73 -10.12
C GLU A 330 -22.23 -20.07 -11.50
N LYS A 331 -21.25 -19.21 -11.82
CA LYS A 331 -21.14 -18.54 -13.12
C LYS A 331 -20.52 -19.39 -14.23
N GLY A 332 -20.29 -20.69 -13.99
CA GLY A 332 -19.75 -21.61 -14.99
C GLY A 332 -18.28 -21.38 -15.32
N GLY A 333 -17.51 -20.71 -14.45
CA GLY A 333 -16.09 -20.46 -14.64
C GLY A 333 -15.75 -19.36 -15.64
N THR A 334 -16.67 -18.41 -15.86
CA THR A 334 -16.43 -17.24 -16.71
C THR A 334 -16.82 -15.94 -16.02
N MET A 335 -16.16 -14.85 -16.42
CA MET A 335 -16.46 -13.48 -15.96
C MET A 335 -17.02 -12.58 -17.06
N ALA A 336 -16.81 -12.93 -18.34
CA ALA A 336 -17.10 -12.05 -19.47
C ALA A 336 -18.59 -11.67 -19.56
N SER A 337 -19.49 -12.63 -19.38
CA SER A 337 -20.93 -12.41 -19.46
C SER A 337 -21.44 -11.45 -18.39
N GLY A 338 -20.93 -11.56 -17.17
CA GLY A 338 -21.26 -10.64 -16.07
C GLY A 338 -20.79 -9.22 -16.35
N LEU A 339 -19.55 -9.05 -16.83
CA LEU A 339 -18.98 -7.75 -17.17
C LEU A 339 -19.71 -7.06 -18.32
N ALA A 340 -20.00 -7.81 -19.40
CA ALA A 340 -20.74 -7.29 -20.54
C ALA A 340 -22.16 -6.85 -20.13
N GLN A 341 -22.87 -7.68 -19.38
CA GLN A 341 -24.20 -7.37 -18.88
C GLN A 341 -24.21 -6.15 -17.96
N GLU A 342 -23.22 -6.02 -17.07
CA GLU A 342 -23.09 -4.87 -16.17
C GLU A 342 -22.83 -3.57 -16.94
N PHE A 343 -21.98 -3.61 -17.96
CA PHE A 343 -21.72 -2.45 -18.81
C PHE A 343 -22.97 -2.04 -19.59
N GLU A 344 -23.66 -2.99 -20.23
CA GLU A 344 -24.88 -2.74 -21.00
C GLU A 344 -25.98 -2.13 -20.11
N ASN A 345 -26.21 -2.70 -18.93
CA ASN A 345 -27.24 -2.22 -18.01
C ASN A 345 -26.97 -0.81 -17.47
N ASN A 346 -25.70 -0.41 -17.37
CA ASN A 346 -25.30 0.86 -16.74
C ASN A 346 -24.77 1.90 -17.74
N GLN A 347 -24.82 1.62 -19.05
CA GLN A 347 -24.09 2.41 -20.06
C GLN A 347 -24.46 3.91 -20.04
N GLU A 348 -25.75 4.25 -19.95
CA GLU A 348 -26.19 5.66 -19.92
C GLU A 348 -25.75 6.36 -18.64
N THR A 349 -25.88 5.69 -17.48
CA THR A 349 -25.43 6.21 -16.20
C THR A 349 -23.91 6.42 -16.17
N LEU A 350 -23.17 5.49 -16.75
CA LEU A 350 -21.71 5.57 -16.90
C LEU A 350 -21.29 6.76 -17.76
N LYS A 351 -21.96 7.00 -18.90
CA LYS A 351 -21.69 8.17 -19.76
C LYS A 351 -21.97 9.49 -19.04
N ALA A 352 -23.10 9.60 -18.34
CA ALA A 352 -23.43 10.81 -17.59
C ALA A 352 -22.41 11.07 -16.46
N SER A 353 -22.05 10.02 -15.71
CA SER A 353 -21.01 10.07 -14.69
C SER A 353 -19.65 10.46 -15.27
N GLN A 354 -19.32 9.99 -16.48
CA GLN A 354 -18.08 10.31 -17.17
C GLN A 354 -18.00 11.80 -17.48
N GLN A 355 -19.06 12.39 -18.03
CA GLN A 355 -19.07 13.82 -18.38
C GLN A 355 -18.91 14.68 -17.12
N GLN A 356 -19.61 14.33 -16.03
CA GLN A 356 -19.45 15.01 -14.74
C GLN A 356 -18.02 14.86 -14.19
N MET A 357 -17.46 13.66 -14.26
CA MET A 357 -16.10 13.39 -13.82
C MET A 357 -15.07 14.18 -14.64
N ALA A 358 -15.18 14.17 -15.98
CA ALA A 358 -14.28 14.90 -16.87
C ALA A 358 -14.33 16.43 -16.62
N GLN A 359 -15.52 16.99 -16.36
CA GLN A 359 -15.65 18.40 -15.97
C GLN A 359 -14.96 18.68 -14.62
N ALA A 360 -15.18 17.82 -13.63
CA ALA A 360 -14.58 17.97 -12.31
C ALA A 360 -13.05 17.81 -12.36
N THR A 361 -12.54 16.78 -13.05
CA THR A 361 -11.10 16.54 -13.20
C THR A 361 -10.44 17.63 -14.02
N GLY A 362 -11.10 18.16 -15.06
CA GLY A 362 -10.63 19.30 -15.83
C GLY A 362 -10.46 20.56 -14.99
N MET A 363 -11.42 20.89 -14.11
CA MET A 363 -11.34 22.03 -13.19
C MET A 363 -10.18 21.86 -12.19
N ILE A 364 -10.13 20.70 -11.52
CA ILE A 364 -9.06 20.38 -10.55
C ILE A 364 -7.69 20.44 -11.23
N ALA A 365 -7.58 19.87 -12.44
CA ALA A 365 -6.33 19.86 -13.18
C ALA A 365 -5.91 21.26 -13.63
N GLY A 366 -6.84 22.10 -14.08
CA GLY A 366 -6.57 23.50 -14.41
C GLY A 366 -6.00 24.25 -13.21
N MET A 367 -6.61 24.10 -12.04
CA MET A 367 -6.14 24.71 -10.79
C MET A 367 -4.77 24.16 -10.39
N ALA A 368 -4.59 22.84 -10.35
CA ALA A 368 -3.32 22.23 -9.99
C ALA A 368 -2.18 22.69 -10.90
N ASN A 369 -2.43 22.78 -12.21
CA ASN A 369 -1.45 23.23 -13.19
C ASN A 369 -0.96 24.66 -12.95
N GLN A 370 -1.81 25.56 -12.45
CA GLN A 370 -1.42 26.92 -12.09
C GLN A 370 -0.30 26.96 -11.04
N PHE A 371 -0.23 25.94 -10.18
CA PHE A 371 0.74 25.87 -9.08
C PHE A 371 1.93 24.95 -9.38
N LEU A 372 1.68 23.84 -10.08
CA LEU A 372 2.73 22.87 -10.41
C LEU A 372 3.69 23.42 -11.49
N GLN A 373 3.18 24.19 -12.45
CA GLN A 373 4.00 24.67 -13.55
C GLN A 373 5.13 25.61 -13.10
N PRO A 374 4.89 26.63 -12.25
CA PRO A 374 5.97 27.48 -11.74
C PRO A 374 7.03 26.70 -10.95
N MET A 375 6.66 25.64 -10.22
CA MET A 375 7.63 24.77 -9.52
C MET A 375 8.50 23.96 -10.50
N LEU A 376 7.92 23.49 -11.61
CA LEU A 376 8.67 22.82 -12.67
C LEU A 376 9.60 23.78 -13.43
N ASP A 377 9.16 25.01 -13.67
CA ASP A 377 9.92 26.00 -14.43
C ASP A 377 11.01 26.67 -13.58
N ALA A 378 10.90 26.63 -12.24
CA ALA A 378 11.88 27.20 -11.34
C ALA A 378 13.30 26.68 -11.64
N THR A 379 14.23 27.61 -11.85
CA THR A 379 15.66 27.32 -12.07
C THR A 379 16.50 27.64 -10.84
N THR A 380 15.93 28.38 -9.89
CA THR A 380 16.56 28.75 -8.62
C THR A 380 15.75 28.27 -7.42
N GLN A 381 16.42 28.14 -6.26
CA GLN A 381 15.74 27.79 -5.00
C GLN A 381 14.67 28.82 -4.63
N GLN A 382 14.95 30.10 -4.82
CA GLN A 382 14.04 31.18 -4.47
C GLN A 382 12.76 31.14 -5.30
N GLU A 383 12.86 30.88 -6.61
CA GLU A 383 11.70 30.69 -7.50
C GLU A 383 10.86 29.48 -7.06
N PHE A 384 11.52 28.37 -6.74
CA PHE A 384 10.84 27.16 -6.29
C PHE A 384 10.11 27.37 -4.96
N ASP A 385 10.79 27.97 -3.97
CA ASP A 385 10.22 28.23 -2.65
C ASP A 385 9.04 29.22 -2.73
N ALA A 386 9.11 30.23 -3.59
CA ALA A 386 8.02 31.17 -3.82
C ALA A 386 6.80 30.48 -4.44
N ALA A 387 7.00 29.65 -5.47
CA ALA A 387 5.94 28.88 -6.10
C ALA A 387 5.27 27.90 -5.12
N LEU A 388 6.08 27.17 -4.34
CA LEU A 388 5.60 26.25 -3.33
C LEU A 388 4.80 26.96 -2.22
N THR A 389 5.29 28.10 -1.74
CA THR A 389 4.60 28.91 -0.71
C THR A 389 3.24 29.41 -1.20
N GLN A 390 3.17 29.89 -2.45
CA GLN A 390 1.92 30.30 -3.06
C GLN A 390 0.92 29.14 -3.17
N ALA A 391 1.40 27.94 -3.54
CA ALA A 391 0.58 26.73 -3.60
C ALA A 391 0.01 26.37 -2.22
N MET A 392 0.83 26.39 -1.17
CA MET A 392 0.40 26.09 0.20
C MET A 392 -0.62 27.10 0.73
N MET A 393 -0.38 28.41 0.53
CA MET A 393 -1.34 29.45 0.96
C MET A 393 -2.69 29.28 0.29
N THR A 394 -2.68 28.98 -1.01
CA THR A 394 -3.92 28.76 -1.77
C THR A 394 -4.65 27.51 -1.29
N ALA A 395 -3.94 26.40 -1.08
CA ALA A 395 -4.52 25.17 -0.51
C ALA A 395 -5.14 25.41 0.88
N ALA A 396 -4.47 26.18 1.74
CA ALA A 396 -4.98 26.54 3.06
C ALA A 396 -6.25 27.41 2.98
N MET A 397 -6.34 28.32 2.01
CA MET A 397 -7.56 29.10 1.77
C MET A 397 -8.73 28.20 1.34
N PHE A 398 -8.49 27.25 0.44
CA PHE A 398 -9.50 26.27 0.05
C PHE A 398 -9.93 25.40 1.20
N GLN A 399 -9.01 24.94 2.05
CA GLN A 399 -9.33 24.16 3.25
C GLN A 399 -10.14 24.96 4.27
N ASN A 400 -9.92 26.27 4.39
CA ASN A 400 -10.69 27.13 5.31
C ASN A 400 -12.05 27.57 4.76
N GLN A 401 -12.21 27.64 3.43
CA GLN A 401 -13.50 27.95 2.78
C GLN A 401 -14.36 26.70 2.57
N ALA A 402 -13.73 25.55 2.40
CA ALA A 402 -14.36 24.25 2.52
C ALA A 402 -14.68 24.01 4.01
N GLY A 403 -15.87 24.43 4.47
CA GLY A 403 -16.34 24.06 5.81
C GLY A 403 -16.23 22.55 6.06
N PRO A 404 -16.37 22.07 7.32
CA PRO A 404 -16.10 20.68 7.74
C PRO A 404 -16.90 19.55 7.05
N GLY A 405 -17.65 19.84 5.98
CA GLY A 405 -18.41 18.89 5.16
C GLY A 405 -17.77 18.50 3.82
N LEU A 406 -16.55 18.93 3.51
CA LEU A 406 -15.80 18.50 2.32
C LEU A 406 -14.61 17.59 2.66
N ALA A 407 -14.80 16.68 3.62
CA ALA A 407 -14.11 15.40 3.50
C ALA A 407 -14.42 14.86 2.09
N PRO A 408 -13.44 14.30 1.34
CA PRO A 408 -13.75 13.61 0.12
C PRO A 408 -14.85 12.60 0.47
N GLY A 409 -16.07 12.84 -0.01
CA GLY A 409 -17.12 11.83 0.05
C GLY A 409 -16.51 10.55 -0.49
N PRO A 410 -16.82 9.37 0.10
CA PRO A 410 -16.16 8.11 -0.24
C PRO A 410 -16.04 8.05 -1.75
N ALA A 411 -14.79 8.03 -2.23
CA ALA A 411 -14.42 8.16 -3.64
C ALA A 411 -15.52 7.54 -4.49
N ALA A 412 -16.17 8.35 -5.33
CA ALA A 412 -17.35 8.00 -6.10
C ALA A 412 -17.32 6.50 -6.41
N ARG A 413 -18.12 5.72 -5.66
CA ARG A 413 -18.16 4.28 -5.79
C ARG A 413 -18.34 4.01 -7.27
N ASN A 414 -17.32 3.43 -7.88
CA ASN A 414 -17.36 3.04 -9.26
C ASN A 414 -18.60 2.14 -9.43
N PRO A 415 -19.63 2.54 -10.20
CA PRO A 415 -20.85 1.74 -10.31
C PRO A 415 -20.59 0.36 -10.91
N ALA A 416 -19.45 0.20 -11.61
CA ALA A 416 -18.99 -1.05 -12.21
C ALA A 416 -18.31 -2.02 -11.22
N PHE A 417 -18.11 -1.64 -9.95
CA PHE A 417 -17.50 -2.48 -8.91
C PHE A 417 -18.18 -2.30 -7.56
N GLY A 418 -19.43 -1.82 -7.57
CA GLY A 418 -20.14 -1.34 -6.40
C GLY A 418 -21.56 -1.84 -6.31
N GLN A 419 -21.78 -3.16 -6.34
CA GLN A 419 -22.89 -3.84 -5.65
C GLN A 419 -22.51 -5.24 -5.17
#